data_AF-A0A239PSK8-F1
#
_entry.id   AF-A0A239PSK8-F1
#
_cell.length_a   1.000
_cell.length_b   1.000
_cell.length_c   1.000
_cell.angle_alpha   90.00
_cell.angle_beta   90.00
_cell.angle_gamma   90.00
#
_symmetry.space_group_name_H-M   'P 1'
#
loop_
_entity.id
_entity.type
_entity.pdbx_description
1 polymer ?
#
loop_
_entity_poly.entity_id
_entity_poly.type
_entity_poly.pdbx_seq_one_letter_code
_entity_poly.pdbx_strand_id
1 'polypeptide(L)'
;MTLRGWRRIVLPAAALSAGACATTPGVVEIVSEPPGALVVVEGYGECETPCTIGLDGLREVTVAKAGFVPQRFAIAPGAGRVQVALELAAPIEEVDEEVLPDL
;
A
#
# COMPACT_ATOMS: atom_id res chain seq x y z
N MET A 1 -28.32 -49.63 35.66
CA MET A 1 -29.46 -48.99 34.97
C MET A 1 -29.22 -47.49 34.92
N THR A 2 -29.13 -46.97 33.69
CA THR A 2 -29.37 -45.59 33.22
C THR A 2 -28.47 -44.42 33.68
N LEU A 3 -27.71 -43.97 32.67
CA LEU A 3 -26.99 -42.72 32.46
C LEU A 3 -27.77 -41.45 32.87
N ARG A 4 -27.07 -40.48 33.47
CA ARG A 4 -27.35 -39.03 33.41
C ARG A 4 -25.99 -38.35 33.36
N GLY A 5 -25.61 -37.51 32.41
CA GLY A 5 -26.32 -36.73 31.42
C GLY A 5 -25.44 -35.51 31.19
N TRP A 6 -24.60 -35.58 30.16
CA TRP A 6 -23.59 -34.58 29.78
C TRP A 6 -24.29 -33.28 29.34
N ARG A 7 -24.15 -32.19 30.09
CA ARG A 7 -24.66 -30.87 29.66
C ARG A 7 -23.64 -30.23 28.72
N ARG A 8 -23.95 -30.33 27.42
CA ARG A 8 -23.40 -29.52 26.32
C ARG A 8 -23.70 -28.03 26.58
N ILE A 9 -22.69 -27.14 26.50
CA ILE A 9 -22.41 -26.17 25.42
C ILE A 9 -23.63 -25.26 25.17
N VAL A 10 -23.54 -23.92 25.27
CA VAL A 10 -23.11 -23.00 24.20
C VAL A 10 -22.59 -21.68 24.81
N LEU A 11 -21.36 -21.26 24.47
CA LEU A 11 -20.94 -19.85 24.54
C LEU A 11 -21.45 -19.15 23.27
N PRO A 12 -22.17 -18.01 23.34
CA PRO A 12 -22.39 -17.21 22.16
C PRO A 12 -21.10 -16.41 21.88
N ALA A 13 -20.37 -16.81 20.84
CA ALA A 13 -19.41 -15.95 20.18
C ALA A 13 -20.17 -14.95 19.31
N ALA A 14 -20.40 -13.75 19.81
CA ALA A 14 -20.89 -12.62 19.02
C ALA A 14 -19.85 -11.50 19.11
N ALA A 15 -18.82 -11.60 18.28
CA ALA A 15 -17.89 -10.51 18.02
C ALA A 15 -18.58 -9.50 17.09
N LEU A 16 -19.11 -8.42 17.65
CA LEU A 16 -19.55 -7.25 16.89
C LEU A 16 -18.31 -6.38 16.59
N SER A 17 -17.58 -6.71 15.53
CA SER A 17 -16.53 -5.85 14.98
C SER A 17 -17.13 -4.98 13.87
N ALA A 18 -17.87 -3.95 14.25
CA ALA A 18 -18.27 -2.87 13.33
C ALA A 18 -17.47 -1.62 13.71
N GLY A 19 -16.20 -1.60 13.30
CA GLY A 19 -15.40 -0.38 13.32
C GLY A 19 -15.88 0.53 12.20
N ALA A 20 -16.81 1.43 12.50
CA ALA A 20 -17.12 2.56 11.64
C ALA A 20 -15.85 3.42 11.56
N CYS A 21 -15.06 3.23 10.51
CA CYS A 21 -13.94 4.11 10.19
C CYS A 21 -14.55 5.42 9.72
N ALA A 22 -14.84 6.34 10.65
CA ALA A 22 -15.16 7.71 10.32
C ALA A 22 -13.88 8.32 9.73
N THR A 23 -13.74 8.25 8.41
CA THR A 23 -12.56 8.78 7.74
C THR A 23 -12.72 10.28 7.60
N THR A 24 -12.11 11.02 8.54
CA THR A 24 -12.05 12.47 8.49
C THR A 24 -11.10 12.87 7.36
N PRO A 25 -11.46 13.81 6.48
CA PRO A 25 -10.53 14.31 5.47
C PRO A 25 -9.33 14.98 6.14
N GLY A 26 -8.16 14.88 5.51
CA GLY A 26 -6.90 15.33 6.06
C GLY A 26 -5.83 15.49 5.00
N VAL A 27 -4.80 16.24 5.33
CA VAL A 27 -3.69 16.54 4.42
C VAL A 27 -2.50 15.66 4.78
N VAL A 28 -1.78 15.18 3.75
CA VAL A 28 -0.56 14.39 3.90
C VAL A 28 0.52 14.95 2.96
N GLU A 29 1.72 15.16 3.49
CA GLU A 29 2.92 15.49 2.74
C GLU A 29 3.71 14.22 2.43
N ILE A 30 4.00 13.97 1.16
CA ILE A 30 4.78 12.81 0.71
C ILE A 30 6.13 13.31 0.18
N VAL A 31 7.19 12.78 0.78
CA VAL A 31 8.57 13.08 0.42
C VAL A 31 9.26 11.75 0.10
N SER A 32 10.02 11.70 -1.00
CA SER A 32 10.82 10.52 -1.34
C SER A 32 12.30 10.81 -1.34
N GLU A 33 13.09 9.77 -1.11
CA GLU A 33 14.53 9.76 -1.33
C GLU A 33 14.87 8.67 -2.36
N PRO A 34 15.38 9.02 -3.55
CA PRO A 34 15.66 10.38 -4.03
C PRO A 34 14.39 11.21 -4.32
N PRO A 35 14.49 12.56 -4.36
CA PRO A 35 13.38 13.45 -4.68
C PRO A 35 12.93 13.34 -6.15
N GLY A 36 11.75 13.86 -6.49
CA GLY A 36 11.18 13.80 -7.83
C GLY A 36 10.73 12.39 -8.23
N ALA A 37 10.15 11.65 -7.28
CA ALA A 37 9.44 10.41 -7.57
C ALA A 37 7.98 10.74 -7.91
N LEU A 38 7.40 10.00 -8.86
CA LEU A 38 6.00 10.09 -9.21
C LEU A 38 5.16 9.38 -8.14
N VAL A 39 4.21 10.09 -7.57
CA VAL A 39 3.22 9.61 -6.63
C VAL A 39 1.89 9.51 -7.35
N VAL A 40 1.31 8.32 -7.39
CA VAL A 40 -0.03 8.07 -7.94
C VAL A 40 -0.95 7.67 -6.80
N VAL A 41 -2.02 8.43 -6.61
CA VAL A 41 -3.02 8.22 -5.57
C VAL A 41 -4.31 7.75 -6.22
N GLU A 42 -4.84 6.61 -5.76
CA GLU A 42 -6.08 6.06 -6.29
C GLU A 42 -7.23 7.08 -6.20
N GLY A 43 -7.77 7.48 -7.36
CA GLY A 43 -8.91 8.40 -7.47
C GLY A 43 -8.59 9.89 -7.34
N TYR A 44 -7.35 10.28 -7.07
CA TYR A 44 -6.94 11.68 -6.90
C TYR A 44 -5.97 12.19 -7.98
N GLY A 45 -5.27 11.29 -8.66
CA GLY A 45 -4.34 11.62 -9.74
C GLY A 45 -2.88 11.43 -9.34
N GLU A 46 -2.01 12.22 -9.93
CA GLU A 46 -0.56 12.10 -9.82
C GLU A 46 0.12 13.41 -9.39
N CYS A 47 1.19 13.31 -8.62
CA CYS A 47 2.07 14.42 -8.26
C CYS A 47 3.53 13.95 -8.16
N GLU A 48 4.49 14.88 -8.19
CA GLU A 48 5.90 14.57 -7.98
C GLU A 48 6.34 14.95 -6.56
N THR A 49 7.14 14.11 -5.92
CA THR A 49 7.66 14.39 -4.58
C THR A 49 8.73 15.51 -4.60
N PRO A 50 8.75 16.39 -3.58
CA PRO A 50 7.80 16.49 -2.48
C PRO A 50 6.45 17.08 -2.92
N CYS A 51 5.34 16.41 -2.60
CA CYS A 51 3.99 16.92 -2.85
C CYS A 51 3.09 16.78 -1.62
N THR A 52 2.06 17.62 -1.57
CA THR A 52 1.03 17.60 -0.53
C THR A 52 -0.30 17.22 -1.15
N ILE A 53 -0.95 16.19 -0.59
CA ILE A 53 -2.22 15.67 -1.08
C ILE A 53 -3.29 15.74 0.01
N GLY A 54 -4.52 16.08 -0.40
CA GLY A 54 -5.70 15.95 0.44
C GLY A 54 -6.30 14.57 0.26
N LEU A 55 -6.55 13.86 1.36
CA LEU A 55 -7.23 12.56 1.37
C LEU A 55 -8.55 12.69 2.11
N ASP A 56 -9.62 12.13 1.58
CA ASP A 56 -10.92 11.97 2.24
C ASP A 56 -11.05 10.61 2.95
N GLY A 57 -10.12 9.71 2.66
CA GLY A 57 -10.23 8.27 2.85
C GLY A 57 -8.88 7.62 3.08
N LEU A 58 -8.88 6.37 3.57
CA LEU A 58 -7.73 5.49 3.37
C LEU A 58 -7.60 5.26 1.86
N ARG A 59 -6.42 5.51 1.29
CA ARG A 59 -6.16 5.35 -0.14
C ARG A 59 -4.88 4.56 -0.39
N GLU A 60 -4.89 3.75 -1.44
CA GLU A 60 -3.65 3.19 -1.98
C GLU A 60 -2.86 4.26 -2.72
N VAL A 61 -1.57 4.30 -2.43
CA VAL A 61 -0.60 5.19 -3.04
C VAL A 61 0.52 4.34 -3.63
N THR A 62 0.90 4.65 -4.85
CA THR A 62 2.08 4.07 -5.51
C THR A 62 3.11 5.17 -5.72
N VAL A 63 4.33 4.96 -5.23
CA VAL A 63 5.47 5.85 -5.46
C VAL A 63 6.46 5.15 -6.37
N ALA A 64 6.77 5.78 -7.50
CA ALA A 64 7.61 5.21 -8.54
C ALA A 64 8.63 6.24 -9.05
N LYS A 65 9.83 5.78 -9.38
CA LYS A 65 10.86 6.60 -10.03
C LYS A 65 11.65 5.72 -10.99
N ALA A 66 12.03 6.26 -12.14
CA ALA A 66 12.84 5.53 -13.12
C ALA A 66 14.15 5.02 -12.49
N GLY A 67 14.44 3.73 -12.67
CA GLY A 67 15.61 3.07 -12.07
C GLY A 67 15.41 2.60 -10.61
N PHE A 68 14.21 2.76 -10.04
CA PHE A 68 13.88 2.32 -8.68
C PHE A 68 12.71 1.34 -8.67
N VAL A 69 12.66 0.50 -7.64
CA VAL A 69 11.55 -0.40 -7.37
C VAL A 69 10.33 0.41 -6.91
N PRO A 70 9.15 0.30 -7.57
CA PRO A 70 7.96 1.02 -7.15
C PRO A 70 7.45 0.48 -5.81
N GLN A 71 7.05 1.38 -4.91
CA GLN A 71 6.48 1.02 -3.61
C GLN A 71 4.99 1.34 -3.57
N ARG A 72 4.18 0.39 -3.10
CA ARG A 72 2.74 0.56 -2.91
C ARG A 72 2.37 0.38 -1.45
N PHE A 73 1.61 1.33 -0.91
CA PHE A 73 1.16 1.31 0.48
C PHE A 73 -0.12 2.13 0.64
N ALA A 74 -0.86 1.89 1.73
CA ALA A 74 -2.06 2.64 2.04
C ALA A 74 -1.74 3.81 2.98
N ILE A 75 -2.35 4.97 2.74
CA ILE A 75 -2.21 6.17 3.56
C ILE A 75 -3.58 6.60 4.07
N ALA A 76 -3.67 6.85 5.38
CA ALA A 76 -4.86 7.44 6.00
C ALA A 76 -4.74 8.98 6.01
N PRO A 77 -5.87 9.71 5.95
CA PRO A 77 -5.82 11.15 6.05
C PRO A 77 -5.27 11.60 7.40
N GLY A 78 -4.49 12.68 7.41
CA GLY A 78 -3.89 13.20 8.64
C GLY A 78 -2.67 12.42 9.14
N ALA A 79 -2.10 11.52 8.32
CA ALA A 79 -0.79 10.90 8.60
C ALA A 79 0.36 11.93 8.75
N GLY A 80 0.13 13.19 8.38
CA GLY A 80 1.12 14.26 8.50
C GLY A 80 2.14 14.17 7.37
N ARG A 81 3.35 13.71 7.68
CA ARG A 81 4.44 13.56 6.71
C ARG A 81 4.82 12.10 6.55
N VAL A 82 4.87 11.64 5.31
CA VAL A 82 5.30 10.30 4.92
C VAL A 82 6.61 10.40 4.15
N GLN A 83 7.64 9.70 4.62
CA GLN A 83 8.95 9.61 3.97
C GLN A 83 9.09 8.23 3.31
N VAL A 84 9.45 8.20 2.03
CA VAL A 84 9.58 6.98 1.24
C VAL A 84 11.00 6.86 0.71
N ALA A 85 11.77 5.90 1.20
CA ALA A 85 13.09 5.60 0.67
C ALA A 85 12.95 4.56 -0.44
N LEU A 86 13.31 4.93 -1.67
CA LEU A 86 13.21 4.04 -2.83
C LEU A 86 14.47 3.18 -2.96
N GLU A 87 14.25 1.91 -3.28
CA GLU A 87 15.34 0.96 -3.54
C GLU A 87 15.67 0.94 -5.04
N LEU A 88 16.96 0.93 -5.38
CA LEU A 88 17.38 0.84 -6.78
C LEU A 88 16.95 -0.48 -7.38
N ALA A 89 16.35 -0.44 -8.57
CA ALA A 89 16.03 -1.65 -9.30
C ALA A 89 17.35 -2.33 -9.73
N ALA A 90 17.47 -3.63 -9.49
CA ALA A 90 18.61 -4.40 -9.97
C ALA A 90 18.68 -4.29 -11.50
N PRO A 91 19.88 -4.15 -12.09
CA PRO A 91 20.06 -4.29 -13.53
C PRO A 91 19.52 -5.66 -13.96
N ILE A 92 18.68 -5.69 -14.99
CA ILE A 92 18.40 -6.95 -15.67
C ILE A 92 19.68 -7.30 -16.43
N GLU A 93 20.39 -8.33 -15.98
CA GLU A 93 21.51 -8.89 -16.75
C GLU A 93 20.96 -9.53 -18.03
N GLU A 94 21.50 -8.99 -19.13
CA GLU A 94 21.83 -9.61 -20.41
C GLU A 94 20.70 -10.22 -21.26
N VAL A 95 20.57 -9.65 -22.45
CA VAL A 95 19.87 -10.25 -23.59
C VAL A 95 20.79 -11.36 -24.12
N ASP A 96 20.37 -12.62 -24.00
CA ASP A 96 21.02 -13.72 -24.71
C ASP A 96 20.91 -13.48 -26.24
N GLU A 97 21.98 -13.01 -26.86
CA GLU A 97 22.08 -12.77 -28.32
C GLU A 97 22.18 -14.07 -29.16
N GLU A 98 21.96 -15.26 -28.58
CA GLU A 98 22.25 -16.57 -29.20
C GLU A 98 21.24 -17.06 -30.26
N VAL A 99 20.48 -16.18 -30.92
CA VAL A 99 19.54 -16.59 -31.99
C VAL A 99 19.65 -15.71 -33.23
N LEU A 100 20.85 -15.60 -33.81
CA LEU A 100 21.00 -15.22 -35.20
C LEU A 100 21.18 -16.51 -36.03
N PRO A 101 20.22 -16.91 -36.89
CA PRO A 101 20.48 -17.99 -37.83
C PRO A 101 21.53 -17.52 -38.84
N ASP A 102 22.59 -18.32 -39.03
CA ASP A 102 23.53 -18.14 -40.13
C ASP A 102 22.79 -18.13 -41.48
N LEU A 103 23.13 -17.14 -42.31
CA LEU A 103 22.51 -16.84 -43.61
C LEU A 103 22.74 -17.94 -44.66
#